data_AF-M2TDU6-F1
#
_entry.id   AF-M2TDU6-F1
#
_cell.length_a   1.000
_cell.length_b   1.000
_cell.length_c   1.000
_cell.angle_alpha   90.00
_cell.angle_beta   90.00
_cell.angle_gamma   90.00
#
_symmetry.space_group_name_H-M   'P 1'
#
loop_
_entity.id
_entity.type
_entity.pdbx_description
1 polymer ?
#
loop_
_entity_poly.entity_id
_entity_poly.type
_entity_poly.pdbx_seq_one_letter_code
_entity_poly.pdbx_strand_id
1 'polypeptide(L)'
;MTHDVVQCLLEATPELIKAKMASAQVVLGLTPSILATLGTSPQETAMLSVIARRPLLAGFLAAGSPAVFALRSFEYARAIGDLHDRNFSSPAFFIRLEPIIVVLEYLAAAASIGNIAELCYRLGAQVLTATFTGNEYTFFLWAFLGFVIHGLGALALYLRTKVTTLRRDHEGGHKYRHCVNAAFNQFKPMAQQTRLRVVILEESLLFFAIYWLTNALAVCHIVYGTILFSGVLFISVDDAVIVIVRLMASVMICRVVLTYELANLRRVVEGIERKTIVEDADAGTAAEGELAND
;
A
#
# COMPACT_ATOMS: atom_id res chain seq x y z
N MET A 1 22.66 3.89 -34.30
CA MET A 1 21.61 3.17 -35.06
C MET A 1 20.20 3.62 -34.65
N THR A 2 19.87 3.73 -33.36
CA THR A 2 18.55 4.24 -32.94
C THR A 2 18.31 5.71 -33.32
N HIS A 3 19.33 6.57 -33.20
CA HIS A 3 19.21 8.00 -33.51
C HIS A 3 18.83 8.29 -34.98
N ASP A 4 19.49 7.63 -35.93
CA ASP A 4 19.26 7.86 -37.37
C ASP A 4 17.87 7.39 -37.82
N VAL A 5 17.38 6.28 -37.24
CA VAL A 5 16.02 5.78 -37.47
C VAL A 5 14.97 6.71 -36.87
N VAL A 6 15.21 7.21 -35.65
CA VAL A 6 14.33 8.20 -35.00
C VAL A 6 14.23 9.47 -35.85
N GLN A 7 15.37 9.97 -36.35
CA GLN A 7 15.39 11.16 -37.20
C GLN A 7 14.64 10.94 -38.51
N CYS A 8 14.87 9.81 -39.19
CA CYS A 8 14.16 9.45 -40.42
C CYS A 8 12.63 9.38 -40.21
N LEU A 9 12.18 8.75 -39.11
CA LEU A 9 10.75 8.68 -38.76
C LEU A 9 10.17 10.06 -38.50
N LEU A 10 10.88 10.93 -37.77
CA LEU A 10 10.42 12.29 -37.50
C LEU A 10 10.34 13.13 -38.78
N GLU A 11 11.29 13.00 -39.69
CA GLU A 11 11.25 13.71 -40.98
C GLU A 11 10.07 13.26 -41.86
N ALA A 12 9.73 11.97 -41.85
CA ALA A 12 8.63 11.40 -42.63
C ALA A 12 7.23 11.62 -42.01
N THR A 13 7.13 12.04 -40.76
CA THR A 13 5.86 12.16 -40.03
C THR A 13 5.23 13.55 -40.21
N PRO A 14 3.92 13.66 -40.50
CA PRO A 14 3.24 14.96 -40.58
C PRO A 14 3.26 15.73 -39.25
N GLU A 15 3.34 17.07 -39.31
CA GLU A 15 3.37 17.94 -38.12
C GLU A 15 2.20 17.74 -37.16
N LEU A 16 0.99 17.48 -37.69
CA LEU A 16 -0.18 17.16 -36.86
C LEU A 16 0.02 15.89 -36.02
N ILE A 17 0.68 14.87 -36.57
CA ILE A 17 0.93 13.61 -35.86
C ILE A 17 2.03 13.82 -34.81
N LYS A 18 3.07 14.59 -35.12
CA LYS A 18 4.09 15.00 -34.12
C LYS A 18 3.44 15.73 -32.94
N ALA A 19 2.53 16.66 -33.23
CA ALA A 19 1.78 17.39 -32.19
C ALA A 19 0.92 16.45 -31.33
N LYS A 20 0.28 15.43 -31.92
CA LYS A 20 -0.47 14.39 -31.17
C LYS A 20 0.45 13.53 -30.29
N MET A 21 1.63 13.13 -30.79
CA MET A 21 2.59 12.37 -30.00
C MET A 21 3.14 13.20 -28.84
N ALA A 22 3.41 14.49 -29.08
CA ALA A 22 3.84 15.41 -28.04
C ALA A 22 2.77 15.60 -26.94
N SER A 23 1.48 15.68 -27.31
CA SER A 23 0.42 15.75 -26.29
C SER A 23 0.31 14.46 -25.47
N ALA A 24 0.50 13.29 -26.09
CA ALA A 24 0.54 12.00 -25.38
C ALA A 24 1.66 11.97 -24.32
N GLN A 25 2.84 12.49 -24.65
CA GLN A 25 3.99 12.58 -23.71
C GLN A 25 3.67 13.44 -22.48
N VAL A 26 2.92 14.52 -22.64
CA VAL A 26 2.50 15.36 -21.50
C VAL A 26 1.63 14.56 -20.54
N VAL A 27 0.62 13.86 -21.06
CA VAL A 27 -0.30 13.07 -20.21
C VAL A 27 0.44 11.90 -19.54
N LEU A 28 1.33 11.22 -20.27
CA LEU A 28 2.18 10.17 -19.71
C LEU A 28 3.14 10.72 -18.64
N GLY A 29 3.78 11.86 -18.87
CA GLY A 29 4.66 12.50 -17.89
C GLY A 29 3.96 12.87 -16.57
N LEU A 30 2.66 13.20 -16.63
CA LEU A 30 1.83 13.48 -15.46
C LEU A 30 1.34 12.21 -14.75
N THR A 31 1.42 11.04 -15.40
CA THR A 31 0.87 9.78 -14.89
C THR A 31 1.42 9.39 -13.52
N PRO A 32 2.73 9.44 -13.23
CA PRO A 32 3.26 9.12 -11.91
C PRO A 32 2.67 9.99 -10.80
N SER A 33 2.45 11.27 -11.06
CA SER A 33 1.79 12.19 -10.11
C SER A 33 0.31 11.85 -9.92
N ILE A 34 -0.42 11.55 -11.01
CA ILE A 34 -1.82 11.10 -10.95
C ILE A 34 -1.94 9.79 -10.16
N LEU A 35 -1.04 8.83 -10.41
CA LEU A 35 -1.05 7.57 -9.67
C LEU A 35 -0.67 7.81 -8.21
N ALA A 36 0.26 8.70 -7.90
CA ALA A 36 0.63 9.03 -6.53
C ALA A 36 -0.56 9.58 -5.73
N THR A 37 -1.47 10.37 -6.32
CA THR A 37 -2.66 10.86 -5.61
C THR A 37 -3.68 9.75 -5.32
N LEU A 38 -3.71 8.70 -6.14
CA LEU A 38 -4.54 7.51 -5.93
C LEU A 38 -3.84 6.42 -5.10
N GLY A 39 -2.52 6.55 -4.97
CA GLY A 39 -1.62 5.57 -4.42
C GLY A 39 -1.87 5.30 -2.94
N THR A 40 -1.32 4.18 -2.50
CA THR A 40 -1.28 3.86 -1.08
C THR A 40 -0.11 4.58 -0.43
N SER A 41 -0.28 4.98 0.83
CA SER A 41 0.84 5.54 1.57
C SER A 41 1.70 4.44 2.20
N PRO A 42 3.02 4.67 2.36
CA PRO A 42 3.89 3.77 3.12
C PRO A 42 3.37 3.48 4.53
N GLN A 43 2.71 4.46 5.16
CA GLN A 43 2.15 4.37 6.50
C GLN A 43 0.93 3.45 6.56
N GLU A 44 -0.02 3.59 5.63
CA GLU A 44 -1.19 2.70 5.54
C GLU A 44 -0.77 1.25 5.28
N THR A 45 0.16 1.03 4.35
CA THR A 45 0.70 -0.32 4.10
C THR A 45 1.49 -0.86 5.30
N ALA A 46 2.17 0.01 6.05
CA ALA A 46 2.88 -0.37 7.26
C ALA A 46 1.92 -0.82 8.37
N MET A 47 0.79 -0.14 8.55
CA MET A 47 -0.25 -0.55 9.50
C MET A 47 -0.78 -1.96 9.17
N LEU A 48 -1.03 -2.24 7.88
CA LEU A 48 -1.45 -3.57 7.46
C LEU A 48 -0.36 -4.64 7.72
N SER A 49 0.89 -4.32 7.42
CA SER A 49 2.02 -5.24 7.58
C SER A 49 2.32 -5.54 9.06
N VAL A 50 2.47 -4.50 9.88
CA VAL A 50 2.99 -4.58 11.26
C VAL A 50 1.87 -4.76 12.28
N ILE A 51 0.81 -3.95 12.21
CA ILE A 51 -0.26 -3.95 13.22
C ILE A 51 -1.23 -5.10 12.94
N ALA A 52 -1.75 -5.20 11.72
CA ALA A 52 -2.63 -6.29 11.31
C ALA A 52 -1.91 -7.64 11.09
N ARG A 53 -0.58 -7.66 11.14
CA ARG A 53 0.25 -8.88 10.95
C ARG A 53 -0.02 -9.59 9.63
N ARG A 54 -0.26 -8.82 8.55
CA ARG A 54 -0.47 -9.34 7.18
C ARG A 54 0.62 -8.84 6.21
N PRO A 55 1.90 -9.19 6.45
CA PRO A 55 3.01 -8.66 5.67
C PRO A 55 3.00 -9.11 4.20
N LEU A 56 2.55 -10.34 3.89
CA LEU A 56 2.48 -10.79 2.49
C LEU A 56 1.41 -10.04 1.70
N LEU A 57 0.22 -9.83 2.28
CA LEU A 57 -0.83 -9.06 1.61
C LEU A 57 -0.36 -7.62 1.40
N ALA A 58 0.22 -6.98 2.42
CA ALA A 58 0.79 -5.64 2.29
C ALA A 58 1.87 -5.58 1.20
N GLY A 59 2.72 -6.60 1.10
CA GLY A 59 3.72 -6.72 0.05
C GLY A 59 3.12 -6.88 -1.35
N PHE A 60 2.06 -7.68 -1.49
CA PHE A 60 1.37 -7.84 -2.77
C PHE A 60 0.69 -6.55 -3.20
N LEU A 61 0.04 -5.83 -2.28
CA LEU A 61 -0.57 -4.53 -2.57
C LEU A 61 0.48 -3.48 -2.95
N ALA A 62 1.63 -3.47 -2.27
CA ALA A 62 2.75 -2.58 -2.60
C ALA A 62 3.39 -2.91 -3.98
N ALA A 63 3.49 -4.18 -4.34
CA ALA A 63 3.96 -4.61 -5.66
C ALA A 63 2.90 -4.34 -6.76
N GLY A 64 1.63 -4.43 -6.41
CA GLY A 64 0.48 -4.20 -7.29
C GLY A 64 0.05 -2.74 -7.41
N SER A 65 0.76 -1.82 -6.75
CA SER A 65 0.50 -0.37 -6.78
C SER A 65 1.84 0.34 -6.97
N PRO A 66 2.24 0.68 -8.20
CA PRO A 66 3.53 1.29 -8.50
C PRO A 66 3.53 2.79 -8.14
N ALA A 67 2.58 3.24 -7.33
CA ALA A 67 2.44 4.61 -6.89
C ALA A 67 2.58 4.72 -5.38
N VAL A 68 3.44 5.63 -4.98
CA VAL A 68 3.68 5.96 -3.58
C VAL A 68 3.19 7.38 -3.32
N PHE A 69 2.19 7.51 -2.45
CA PHE A 69 1.77 8.82 -1.97
C PHE A 69 2.77 9.33 -0.92
N ALA A 70 3.46 10.43 -1.23
CA ALA A 70 4.34 11.10 -0.28
C ALA A 70 3.51 11.93 0.70
N LEU A 71 3.23 11.40 1.89
CA LEU A 71 2.57 12.16 2.96
C LEU A 71 3.50 13.17 3.63
N ARG A 72 2.89 14.24 4.15
CA ARG A 72 3.52 15.17 5.08
C ARG A 72 3.46 14.61 6.50
N SER A 73 4.50 14.86 7.29
CA SER A 73 4.81 14.26 8.61
C SER A 73 3.77 14.34 9.72
N PHE A 74 2.72 15.14 9.57
CA PHE A 74 1.74 15.37 10.64
C PHE A 74 0.35 14.81 10.34
N GLU A 75 0.13 14.19 9.16
CA GLU A 75 -1.17 13.57 8.82
C GLU A 75 -1.34 12.15 9.37
N TYR A 76 -0.31 11.57 9.99
CA TYR A 76 -0.38 10.23 10.61
C TYR A 76 -1.46 10.14 11.71
N ALA A 77 -1.51 11.13 12.61
CA ALA A 77 -2.52 11.19 13.66
C ALA A 77 -3.91 11.59 13.12
N ARG A 78 -3.95 12.38 12.04
CA ARG A 78 -5.18 12.86 11.44
C ARG A 78 -5.87 11.79 10.59
N ALA A 79 -5.14 10.96 9.84
CA ALA A 79 -5.73 9.83 9.10
C ALA A 79 -6.36 8.82 10.07
N ILE A 80 -5.72 8.55 11.22
CA ILE A 80 -6.30 7.71 12.28
C ILE A 80 -7.56 8.39 12.87
N GLY A 81 -7.55 9.72 13.03
CA GLY A 81 -8.69 10.52 13.51
C GLY A 81 -9.87 10.63 12.54
N ASP A 82 -9.62 10.84 11.24
CA ASP A 82 -10.65 11.07 10.21
C ASP A 82 -11.41 9.79 9.84
N LEU A 83 -10.80 8.62 10.09
CA LEU A 83 -11.50 7.35 10.00
C LEU A 83 -12.53 7.13 11.16
N HIS A 84 -12.56 7.97 12.22
CA HIS A 84 -13.47 7.82 13.37
C HIS A 84 -14.93 8.10 13.05
N ASP A 85 -15.18 8.89 12.01
CA ASP A 85 -16.55 9.25 11.62
C ASP A 85 -17.19 8.27 10.62
N ARG A 86 -16.44 7.32 10.04
CA ARG A 86 -16.97 6.41 9.01
C ARG A 86 -17.34 5.04 9.58
N ASN A 87 -18.51 4.98 10.20
CA ASN A 87 -19.06 3.76 10.77
C ASN A 87 -19.65 2.85 9.67
N PHE A 88 -18.80 2.11 8.96
CA PHE A 88 -19.28 1.12 7.99
C PHE A 88 -19.72 -0.13 8.76
N SER A 89 -21.02 -0.34 8.93
CA SER A 89 -21.57 -1.57 9.52
C SER A 89 -21.50 -2.68 8.47
N SER A 90 -20.62 -3.67 8.66
CA SER A 90 -20.63 -4.86 7.82
C SER A 90 -21.82 -5.73 8.22
N PRO A 91 -22.83 -5.96 7.35
CA PRO A 91 -23.94 -6.82 7.70
C PRO A 91 -23.45 -8.24 7.97
N ALA A 92 -24.11 -8.96 8.87
CA ALA A 92 -23.71 -10.28 9.37
C ALA A 92 -23.44 -11.33 8.28
N PHE A 93 -23.94 -11.11 7.06
CA PHE A 93 -23.62 -11.89 5.87
C PHE A 93 -22.13 -11.86 5.50
N PHE A 94 -21.46 -10.71 5.59
CA PHE A 94 -20.04 -10.57 5.25
C PHE A 94 -19.13 -11.35 6.19
N ILE A 95 -19.52 -11.50 7.46
CA ILE A 95 -18.75 -12.30 8.45
C ILE A 95 -18.66 -13.77 8.01
N ARG A 96 -19.71 -14.31 7.37
CA ARG A 96 -19.70 -15.70 6.85
C ARG A 96 -18.87 -15.86 5.57
N LEU A 97 -18.71 -14.78 4.81
CA LEU A 97 -17.94 -14.76 3.56
C LEU A 97 -16.46 -14.39 3.76
N GLU A 98 -16.04 -14.03 4.98
CA GLU A 98 -14.67 -13.66 5.31
C GLU A 98 -13.57 -14.53 4.69
N PRO A 99 -13.60 -15.88 4.74
CA PRO A 99 -12.55 -16.68 4.10
C PRO A 99 -12.53 -16.53 2.57
N ILE A 100 -13.69 -16.34 1.95
CA ILE A 100 -13.79 -16.09 0.49
C ILE A 100 -13.25 -14.70 0.17
N ILE A 101 -13.54 -13.71 1.00
CA ILE A 101 -13.05 -12.33 0.82
C ILE A 101 -11.52 -12.31 0.86
N VAL A 102 -10.88 -12.97 1.82
CA VAL A 102 -9.41 -13.05 1.88
C VAL A 102 -8.83 -13.67 0.60
N VAL A 103 -9.43 -14.74 0.08
CA VAL A 103 -8.98 -15.33 -1.20
C VAL A 103 -9.13 -14.33 -2.36
N LEU A 104 -10.25 -13.61 -2.43
CA LEU A 104 -10.49 -12.60 -3.45
C LEU A 104 -9.50 -11.43 -3.35
N GLU A 105 -9.10 -11.00 -2.15
CA GLU A 105 -8.10 -9.95 -1.93
C GLU A 105 -6.74 -10.35 -2.53
N TYR A 106 -6.27 -11.57 -2.24
CA TYR A 106 -5.01 -12.07 -2.77
C TYR A 106 -5.06 -12.25 -4.29
N LEU A 107 -6.17 -12.74 -4.84
CA LEU A 107 -6.34 -12.85 -6.29
C LEU A 107 -6.36 -11.48 -6.97
N ALA A 108 -7.06 -10.50 -6.39
CA ALA A 108 -7.11 -9.14 -6.89
C ALA A 108 -5.72 -8.48 -6.86
N ALA A 109 -4.97 -8.65 -5.76
CA ALA A 109 -3.61 -8.13 -5.65
C ALA A 109 -2.64 -8.80 -6.65
N ALA A 110 -2.73 -10.13 -6.81
CA ALA A 110 -1.94 -10.86 -7.80
C ALA A 110 -2.27 -10.44 -9.24
N ALA A 111 -3.55 -10.21 -9.55
CA ALA A 111 -3.98 -9.71 -10.85
C ALA A 111 -3.43 -8.30 -11.12
N SER A 112 -3.44 -7.41 -10.13
CA SER A 112 -2.81 -6.08 -10.24
C SER A 112 -1.31 -6.17 -10.52
N ILE A 113 -0.57 -7.03 -9.81
CA ILE A 113 0.86 -7.27 -10.06
C ILE A 113 1.08 -7.78 -11.48
N GLY A 114 0.30 -8.78 -11.92
CA GLY A 114 0.38 -9.34 -13.26
C GLY A 114 0.15 -8.29 -14.35
N ASN A 115 -0.86 -7.43 -14.17
CA ASN A 115 -1.16 -6.33 -15.08
C ASN A 115 -0.01 -5.31 -15.15
N ILE A 116 0.60 -4.96 -14.01
CA ILE A 116 1.75 -4.05 -13.98
C ILE A 116 2.98 -4.69 -14.64
N ALA A 117 3.28 -5.95 -14.32
CA ALA A 117 4.43 -6.64 -14.90
C ALA A 117 4.30 -6.77 -16.43
N GLU A 118 3.10 -7.09 -16.93
CA GLU A 118 2.82 -7.14 -18.36
C GLU A 118 2.94 -5.76 -19.01
N LEU A 119 2.43 -4.70 -18.38
CA LEU A 119 2.59 -3.33 -18.88
C LEU A 119 4.04 -2.89 -18.92
N CYS A 120 4.81 -3.14 -17.86
CA CYS A 120 6.24 -2.85 -17.82
C CYS A 120 7.01 -3.62 -18.90
N TYR A 121 6.64 -4.87 -19.15
CA TYR A 121 7.21 -5.66 -20.25
C TYR A 121 6.90 -5.05 -21.62
N ARG A 122 5.64 -4.70 -21.89
CA ARG A 122 5.26 -4.06 -23.16
C ARG A 122 5.94 -2.72 -23.35
N LEU A 123 5.96 -1.87 -22.33
CA LEU A 123 6.62 -0.56 -22.38
C LEU A 123 8.14 -0.71 -22.54
N GLY A 124 8.78 -1.65 -21.83
CA GLY A 124 10.22 -1.87 -21.94
C GLY A 124 10.66 -2.49 -23.27
N ALA A 125 9.86 -3.39 -23.84
CA ALA A 125 10.23 -4.14 -25.03
C ALA A 125 9.70 -3.53 -26.35
N GLN A 126 8.63 -2.73 -26.31
CA GLN A 126 7.93 -2.28 -27.52
C GLN A 126 8.01 -0.76 -27.76
N VAL A 127 8.57 0.01 -26.82
CA VAL A 127 8.59 1.47 -26.88
C VAL A 127 10.01 2.00 -26.92
N LEU A 128 10.25 2.99 -27.78
CA LEU A 128 11.50 3.75 -27.79
C LEU A 128 11.43 4.86 -26.75
N THR A 129 12.49 5.02 -25.97
CA THR A 129 12.61 6.14 -25.03
C THR A 129 13.74 7.07 -25.43
N ALA A 130 13.53 8.39 -25.26
CA ALA A 130 14.56 9.41 -25.48
C ALA A 130 15.59 9.45 -24.34
N THR A 131 15.16 9.12 -23.12
CA THR A 131 15.97 9.34 -21.90
C THR A 131 16.90 8.18 -21.59
N PHE A 132 16.44 6.94 -21.77
CA PHE A 132 17.18 5.73 -21.39
C PHE A 132 17.26 4.77 -22.56
N THR A 133 18.18 5.04 -23.48
CA THR A 133 18.40 4.19 -24.65
C THR A 133 19.03 2.86 -24.23
N GLY A 134 18.43 1.74 -24.65
CA GLY A 134 18.99 0.40 -24.45
C GLY A 134 18.77 -0.24 -23.07
N ASN A 135 17.99 0.37 -22.17
CA ASN A 135 17.70 -0.18 -20.84
C ASN A 135 16.23 -0.60 -20.69
N GLU A 136 15.94 -1.84 -21.07
CA GLU A 136 14.58 -2.43 -21.05
C GLU A 136 13.99 -2.58 -19.63
N TYR A 137 14.84 -2.57 -18.59
CA TYR A 137 14.43 -2.80 -17.20
C TYR A 137 13.99 -1.52 -16.47
N THR A 138 14.03 -0.35 -17.11
CA THR A 138 13.72 0.94 -16.46
C THR A 138 12.28 1.04 -15.96
N PHE A 139 11.31 0.53 -16.72
CA PHE A 139 9.91 0.46 -16.29
C PHE A 139 9.68 -0.51 -15.13
N PHE A 140 10.40 -1.63 -15.11
CA PHE A 140 10.39 -2.57 -13.98
C PHE A 140 10.99 -1.93 -12.73
N LEU A 141 12.12 -1.24 -12.87
CA LEU A 141 12.76 -0.53 -11.77
C LEU A 141 11.81 0.51 -11.17
N TRP A 142 11.15 1.31 -12.00
CA TRP A 142 10.17 2.29 -11.53
C TRP A 142 8.99 1.62 -10.80
N ALA A 143 8.40 0.57 -11.39
CA ALA A 143 7.23 -0.09 -10.81
C ALA A 143 7.52 -0.74 -9.45
N PHE A 144 8.66 -1.43 -9.32
CA PHE A 144 9.01 -2.17 -8.11
C PHE A 144 9.83 -1.36 -7.09
N LEU A 145 10.32 -0.17 -7.45
CA LEU A 145 10.92 0.74 -6.46
C LEU A 145 9.89 1.16 -5.39
N GLY A 146 8.60 1.25 -5.76
CA GLY A 146 7.51 1.48 -4.81
C GLY A 146 7.46 0.43 -3.69
N PHE A 147 7.64 -0.86 -4.02
CA PHE A 147 7.67 -1.95 -3.05
C PHE A 147 8.76 -1.74 -1.98
N VAL A 148 9.95 -1.27 -2.39
CA VAL A 148 11.04 -0.95 -1.44
C VAL A 148 10.66 0.20 -0.52
N ILE A 149 10.03 1.25 -1.06
CA ILE A 149 9.61 2.42 -0.28
C ILE A 149 8.55 2.02 0.77
N HIS A 150 7.57 1.20 0.38
CA HIS A 150 6.60 0.62 1.32
C HIS A 150 7.26 -0.25 2.39
N GLY A 151 8.29 -1.02 2.02
CA GLY A 151 9.09 -1.82 2.95
C GLY A 151 9.82 -0.96 4.00
N LEU A 152 10.39 0.17 3.59
CA LEU A 152 11.01 1.13 4.52
C LEU A 152 9.99 1.78 5.45
N GLY A 153 8.79 2.09 4.93
CA GLY A 153 7.66 2.55 5.75
C GLY A 153 7.24 1.52 6.81
N ALA A 154 7.17 0.24 6.42
CA ALA A 154 6.89 -0.85 7.34
C ALA A 154 7.99 -1.01 8.40
N LEU A 155 9.26 -0.89 8.00
CA LEU A 155 10.40 -0.93 8.92
C LEU A 155 10.35 0.23 9.94
N ALA A 156 10.07 1.45 9.50
CA ALA A 156 9.91 2.60 10.39
C ALA A 156 8.82 2.36 11.44
N LEU A 157 7.65 1.84 11.02
CA LEU A 157 6.56 1.56 11.96
C LEU A 157 6.91 0.38 12.89
N TYR A 158 7.58 -0.64 12.39
CA TYR A 158 8.02 -1.79 13.18
C TYR A 158 8.95 -1.37 14.33
N LEU A 159 9.89 -0.47 14.07
CA LEU A 159 10.80 0.05 15.11
C LEU A 159 10.08 0.84 16.20
N ARG A 160 8.91 1.41 15.89
CA ARG A 160 8.11 2.25 16.80
C ARG A 160 7.00 1.49 17.50
N THR A 161 6.63 0.29 17.06
CA THR A 161 5.45 -0.40 17.58
C THR A 161 5.81 -1.69 18.28
N LYS A 162 5.30 -1.85 19.50
CA LYS A 162 5.29 -3.13 20.20
C LYS A 162 3.86 -3.65 20.19
N VAL A 163 3.62 -4.69 19.38
CA VAL A 163 2.32 -5.33 19.27
C VAL A 163 2.27 -6.53 20.22
N THR A 164 1.63 -6.36 21.38
CA THR A 164 1.40 -7.46 22.34
C THR A 164 0.05 -8.12 22.09
N THR A 165 0.04 -9.44 22.02
CA THR A 165 -1.21 -10.21 21.97
C THR A 165 -1.71 -10.40 23.39
N LEU A 166 -2.92 -9.93 23.70
CA LEU A 166 -3.62 -10.25 24.94
C LEU A 166 -4.14 -11.68 24.82
N ARG A 167 -3.26 -12.66 25.05
CA ARG A 167 -3.66 -14.06 25.20
C ARG A 167 -3.97 -14.29 26.68
N ARG A 168 -5.16 -14.82 26.94
CA ARG A 168 -5.50 -15.42 28.24
C ARG A 168 -4.58 -16.63 28.37
N ASP A 169 -3.62 -16.58 29.28
CA ASP A 169 -2.61 -17.60 29.46
C ASP A 169 -3.27 -18.93 29.81
N HIS A 170 -3.34 -19.83 28.84
CA HIS A 170 -3.30 -21.26 29.05
C HIS A 170 -2.51 -21.91 27.91
N GLU A 171 -1.69 -22.87 28.34
CA GLU A 171 -0.88 -23.82 27.56
C GLU A 171 0.52 -23.37 27.13
N GLY A 172 1.49 -23.84 27.92
CA GLY A 172 2.85 -24.07 27.48
C GLY A 172 2.88 -25.06 26.32
N GLY A 173 3.48 -24.65 25.21
CA GLY A 173 3.60 -25.50 24.02
C GLY A 173 4.63 -24.96 23.03
N HIS A 174 5.71 -25.72 22.87
CA HIS A 174 6.78 -25.67 21.85
C HIS A 174 6.87 -24.47 20.89
N LYS A 175 8.00 -23.74 20.96
CA LYS A 175 8.44 -22.65 20.05
C LYS A 175 8.18 -22.91 18.55
N TYR A 176 8.31 -24.15 18.08
CA TYR A 176 8.15 -24.51 16.66
C TYR A 176 6.71 -24.34 16.15
N ARG A 177 5.70 -24.70 16.96
CA ARG A 177 4.28 -24.48 16.64
C ARG A 177 3.93 -23.00 16.54
N HIS A 178 4.66 -22.14 17.24
CA HIS A 178 4.44 -20.70 17.28
C HIS A 178 4.86 -19.99 15.99
N CYS A 179 5.99 -20.38 15.37
CA CYS A 179 6.42 -19.82 14.08
C CYS A 179 5.50 -20.23 12.93
N VAL A 180 5.08 -21.50 12.89
CA VAL A 180 4.16 -22.00 11.85
C VAL A 180 2.80 -21.30 11.98
N ASN A 181 2.23 -21.22 13.19
CA ASN A 181 0.99 -20.45 13.40
C ASN A 181 1.17 -18.96 13.07
N ALA A 182 2.33 -18.35 13.36
CA ALA A 182 2.58 -16.96 12.99
C ALA A 182 2.58 -16.74 11.47
N ALA A 183 3.15 -17.68 10.70
CA ALA A 183 3.13 -17.63 9.24
C ALA A 183 1.73 -17.87 8.64
N PHE A 184 0.89 -18.70 9.27
CA PHE A 184 -0.50 -18.92 8.82
C PHE A 184 -1.50 -17.88 9.33
N ASN A 185 -1.14 -17.09 10.35
CA ASN A 185 -2.01 -16.05 10.90
C ASN A 185 -2.29 -14.89 9.93
N GLN A 186 -1.50 -14.75 8.86
CA GLN A 186 -1.77 -13.76 7.81
C GLN A 186 -2.96 -14.11 6.91
N PHE A 187 -3.32 -15.39 6.82
CA PHE A 187 -4.46 -15.86 6.03
C PHE A 187 -5.75 -15.97 6.83
N LYS A 188 -5.69 -15.73 8.15
CA LYS A 188 -6.89 -15.72 9.00
C LYS A 188 -7.60 -14.39 8.84
N PRO A 189 -8.93 -14.38 8.65
CA PRO A 189 -9.73 -13.15 8.63
C PRO A 189 -9.42 -12.25 9.82
N MET A 190 -9.35 -10.95 9.58
CA MET A 190 -8.98 -9.98 10.61
C MET A 190 -9.97 -9.97 11.78
N ALA A 191 -11.26 -10.22 11.53
CA ALA A 191 -12.28 -10.33 12.57
C ALA A 191 -12.03 -11.51 13.55
N GLN A 192 -11.22 -12.49 13.15
CA GLN A 192 -10.87 -13.65 13.95
C GLN A 192 -9.49 -13.54 14.62
N GLN A 193 -8.74 -12.45 14.39
CA GLN A 193 -7.43 -12.26 15.02
C GLN A 193 -7.58 -11.90 16.51
N THR A 194 -6.81 -12.59 17.35
CA THR A 194 -6.70 -12.39 18.81
C THR A 194 -6.44 -10.94 19.20
N ARG A 195 -7.04 -10.48 20.30
CA ARG A 195 -6.95 -9.11 20.84
C ARG A 195 -5.49 -8.58 20.81
N LEU A 196 -5.28 -7.49 20.07
CA LEU A 196 -3.98 -6.83 19.92
C LEU A 196 -3.96 -5.57 20.80
N ARG A 197 -2.93 -5.40 21.63
CA ARG A 197 -2.59 -4.12 22.27
C ARG A 197 -1.39 -3.54 21.54
N VAL A 198 -1.56 -2.35 20.98
CA VAL A 198 -0.49 -1.62 20.28
C VAL A 198 0.06 -0.58 21.24
N VAL A 199 1.34 -0.71 21.59
CA VAL A 199 2.06 0.32 22.33
C VAL A 199 2.98 1.04 21.36
N ILE A 200 2.78 2.35 21.22
CA ILE A 200 3.63 3.23 20.43
C ILE A 200 4.79 3.67 21.32
N LEU A 201 6.02 3.35 20.92
CA LEU A 201 7.25 3.75 21.61
C LEU A 201 7.66 5.18 21.23
N GLU A 202 8.52 5.76 22.07
CA GLU A 202 9.15 7.07 21.82
C GLU A 202 9.99 7.07 20.53
N GLU A 203 10.16 8.25 19.95
CA GLU A 203 10.81 8.42 18.64
C GLU A 203 12.33 8.26 18.76
N SER A 204 12.89 7.29 18.05
CA SER A 204 14.34 7.12 17.92
C SER A 204 14.90 7.91 16.74
N LEU A 205 16.19 8.28 16.81
CA LEU A 205 16.88 8.91 15.67
C LEU A 205 16.86 8.03 14.40
N LEU A 206 16.89 6.70 14.58
CA LEU A 206 16.79 5.74 13.48
C LEU A 206 15.43 5.78 12.80
N PHE A 207 14.35 5.87 13.59
CA PHE A 207 13.00 6.07 13.07
C PHE A 207 12.91 7.34 12.22
N PHE A 208 13.45 8.45 12.74
CA PHE A 208 13.48 9.72 12.01
C PHE A 208 14.25 9.61 10.70
N ALA A 209 15.44 9.00 10.71
CA ALA A 209 16.26 8.81 9.50
C ALA A 209 15.56 7.97 8.42
N ILE A 210 14.97 6.83 8.80
CA ILE A 210 14.24 5.95 7.86
C ILE A 210 13.01 6.66 7.32
N TYR A 211 12.29 7.41 8.15
CA TYR A 211 11.13 8.17 7.75
C TYR A 211 11.48 9.24 6.69
N TRP A 212 12.52 10.04 6.92
CA TRP A 212 12.98 11.03 5.95
C TRP A 212 13.47 10.39 4.65
N LEU A 213 14.19 9.27 4.75
CA LEU A 213 14.62 8.51 3.58
C LEU A 213 13.42 8.01 2.77
N THR A 214 12.38 7.48 3.43
CA THR A 214 11.16 6.98 2.79
C THR A 214 10.46 8.09 2.01
N ASN A 215 10.32 9.28 2.60
CA ASN A 215 9.71 10.43 1.92
C ASN A 215 10.55 10.96 0.77
N ALA A 216 11.87 11.07 0.97
CA ALA A 216 12.77 11.50 -0.10
C ALA A 216 12.72 10.52 -1.29
N LEU A 217 12.72 9.20 -1.02
CA LEU A 217 12.58 8.18 -2.05
C LEU A 217 11.21 8.23 -2.73
N ALA A 218 10.11 8.52 -2.01
CA ALA A 218 8.79 8.69 -2.62
C ALA A 218 8.78 9.87 -3.60
N VAL A 219 9.39 11.00 -3.25
CA VAL A 219 9.52 12.15 -4.16
C VAL A 219 10.40 11.79 -5.37
N CYS A 220 11.56 11.17 -5.14
CA CYS A 220 12.44 10.72 -6.21
C CYS A 220 11.77 9.69 -7.13
N HIS A 221 10.92 8.82 -6.60
CA HIS A 221 10.16 7.83 -7.36
C HIS A 221 9.18 8.49 -8.33
N ILE A 222 8.45 9.51 -7.87
CA ILE A 222 7.54 10.30 -8.73
C ILE A 222 8.34 11.00 -9.84
N VAL A 223 9.42 11.68 -9.48
CA VAL A 223 10.29 12.38 -10.46
C VAL A 223 10.88 11.42 -11.48
N TYR A 224 11.38 10.27 -11.01
CA TYR A 224 11.94 9.22 -11.87
C TYR A 224 10.89 8.69 -12.85
N GLY A 225 9.68 8.41 -12.36
CA GLY A 225 8.56 8.04 -13.21
C GLY A 225 8.26 9.13 -14.25
N THR A 226 8.22 10.39 -13.85
CA THR A 226 7.84 11.48 -14.76
C THR A 226 8.85 11.62 -15.89
N ILE A 227 10.14 11.52 -15.58
CA ILE A 227 11.22 11.49 -16.58
C ILE A 227 11.09 10.27 -17.50
N LEU A 228 10.76 9.10 -16.95
CA LEU A 228 10.63 7.86 -17.71
C LEU A 228 9.43 7.91 -18.69
N PHE A 229 8.25 8.28 -18.20
CA PHE A 229 7.02 8.29 -18.99
C PHE A 229 6.94 9.46 -19.98
N SER A 230 7.50 10.64 -19.65
CA SER A 230 7.59 11.75 -20.61
C SER A 230 8.59 11.47 -21.74
N GLY A 231 9.58 10.61 -21.49
CA GLY A 231 10.59 10.22 -22.48
C GLY A 231 10.13 9.21 -23.52
N VAL A 232 8.89 8.72 -23.45
CA VAL A 232 8.33 7.75 -24.40
C VAL A 232 8.12 8.41 -25.78
N LEU A 233 8.67 7.81 -26.83
CA LEU A 233 8.57 8.29 -28.21
C LEU A 233 7.52 7.50 -29.02
N PHE A 234 6.95 8.17 -30.03
CA PHE A 234 6.07 7.58 -31.04
C PHE A 234 4.81 6.87 -30.52
N ILE A 235 4.34 7.22 -29.32
CA ILE A 235 3.08 6.69 -28.79
C ILE A 235 1.89 7.55 -29.22
N SER A 236 0.79 6.91 -29.61
CA SER A 236 -0.48 7.61 -29.83
C SER A 236 -1.09 8.03 -28.50
N VAL A 237 -1.92 9.08 -28.52
CA VAL A 237 -2.70 9.51 -27.34
C VAL A 237 -3.63 8.38 -26.87
N ASP A 238 -4.25 7.64 -27.79
CA ASP A 238 -5.18 6.56 -27.46
C ASP A 238 -4.48 5.43 -26.70
N ASP A 239 -3.30 5.02 -27.18
CA ASP A 239 -2.47 4.00 -26.53
C ASP A 239 -1.96 4.46 -25.17
N ALA A 240 -1.55 5.73 -25.08
CA ALA A 240 -1.14 6.35 -23.83
C ALA A 240 -2.26 6.31 -22.79
N VAL A 241 -3.48 6.70 -23.16
CA VAL A 241 -4.64 6.66 -22.26
C VAL A 241 -4.95 5.23 -21.80
N ILE A 242 -4.85 4.23 -22.68
CA ILE A 242 -5.04 2.82 -22.31
C ILE A 242 -4.02 2.40 -21.25
N VAL A 243 -2.74 2.74 -21.43
CA VAL A 243 -1.70 2.44 -20.43
C VAL A 243 -2.02 3.09 -19.09
N ILE A 244 -2.41 4.37 -19.09
CA ILE A 244 -2.74 5.14 -17.89
C ILE A 244 -3.92 4.51 -17.15
N VAL A 245 -5.01 4.22 -17.86
CA VAL A 245 -6.22 3.63 -17.25
C VAL A 245 -5.91 2.27 -16.64
N ARG A 246 -5.08 1.45 -17.28
CA ARG A 246 -4.68 0.14 -16.73
C ARG A 246 -3.79 0.27 -15.48
N LEU A 247 -2.88 1.23 -15.45
CA LEU A 247 -2.09 1.54 -14.25
C LEU A 247 -3.00 2.03 -13.12
N MET A 248 -3.91 2.97 -13.41
CA MET A 248 -4.89 3.49 -12.45
C MET A 248 -5.78 2.37 -11.90
N ALA A 249 -6.26 1.46 -12.74
CA ALA A 249 -7.08 0.34 -12.32
C ALA A 249 -6.36 -0.56 -11.29
N SER A 250 -5.07 -0.85 -11.53
CA SER A 250 -4.27 -1.67 -10.60
C SER A 250 -4.09 -0.99 -9.25
N VAL A 251 -3.74 0.31 -9.27
CA VAL A 251 -3.61 1.14 -8.07
C VAL A 251 -4.93 1.20 -7.30
N MET A 252 -6.04 1.44 -8.00
CA MET A 252 -7.38 1.55 -7.39
C MET A 252 -7.82 0.22 -6.76
N ILE A 253 -7.59 -0.92 -7.42
CA ILE A 253 -7.87 -2.24 -6.85
C ILE A 253 -7.07 -2.42 -5.55
N CYS A 254 -5.77 -2.15 -5.56
CA CYS A 254 -4.92 -2.26 -4.38
C CYS A 254 -5.36 -1.30 -3.26
N ARG A 255 -5.76 -0.07 -3.62
CA ARG A 255 -6.28 0.94 -2.70
C ARG A 255 -7.58 0.51 -2.05
N VAL A 256 -8.51 -0.07 -2.80
CA VAL A 256 -9.79 -0.59 -2.28
C VAL A 256 -9.54 -1.71 -1.28
N VAL A 257 -8.69 -2.68 -1.64
CA VAL A 257 -8.34 -3.80 -0.73
C VAL A 257 -7.67 -3.28 0.54
N LEU A 258 -6.70 -2.37 0.42
CA LEU A 258 -6.03 -1.79 1.58
C LEU A 258 -7.01 -1.03 2.49
N THR A 259 -7.89 -0.22 1.90
CA THR A 259 -8.88 0.57 2.66
C THR A 259 -9.87 -0.34 3.39
N TYR A 260 -10.31 -1.42 2.75
CA TYR A 260 -11.19 -2.42 3.36
C TYR A 260 -10.51 -3.09 4.58
N GLU A 261 -9.26 -3.51 4.43
CA GLU A 261 -8.50 -4.16 5.49
C GLU A 261 -8.19 -3.21 6.66
N LEU A 262 -7.84 -1.96 6.38
CA LEU A 262 -7.64 -0.95 7.44
C LEU A 262 -8.95 -0.60 8.16
N ALA A 263 -10.08 -0.59 7.46
CA ALA A 263 -11.39 -0.42 8.08
C ALA A 263 -11.72 -1.61 9.00
N ASN A 264 -11.39 -2.83 8.61
CA ASN A 264 -11.53 -4.01 9.49
C ASN A 264 -10.63 -3.90 10.72
N LEU A 265 -9.39 -3.45 10.56
CA LEU A 265 -8.41 -3.34 11.64
C LEU A 265 -8.92 -2.39 12.71
N ARG A 266 -9.43 -1.25 12.26
CA ARG A 266 -10.03 -0.24 13.11
C ARG A 266 -11.17 -0.80 13.97
N ARG A 267 -12.13 -1.51 13.37
CA ARG A 267 -13.26 -2.09 14.11
C ARG A 267 -12.80 -3.05 15.21
N VAL A 268 -11.77 -3.85 14.93
CA VAL A 268 -11.20 -4.76 15.93
C VAL A 268 -10.58 -3.99 17.09
N VAL A 269 -9.84 -2.91 16.81
CA VAL A 269 -9.22 -2.05 17.85
C VAL A 269 -10.28 -1.33 18.69
N GLU A 270 -11.28 -0.68 18.07
CA GLU A 270 -12.37 0.01 18.79
C GLU A 270 -13.21 -0.94 19.64
N GLY A 271 -13.45 -2.17 19.14
CA GLY A 271 -14.13 -3.22 19.88
C GLY A 271 -13.38 -3.68 21.12
N ILE A 272 -12.04 -3.52 21.16
CA ILE A 272 -11.20 -3.84 22.31
C ILE A 272 -11.21 -2.70 23.33
N GLU A 273 -11.06 -1.45 22.89
CA GLU A 273 -11.10 -0.28 23.78
C GLU A 273 -12.42 -0.22 24.54
N ARG A 274 -13.56 -0.38 23.84
CA ARG A 274 -14.88 -0.41 24.47
C ARG A 274 -15.01 -1.50 25.54
N LYS A 275 -14.50 -2.71 25.27
CA LYS A 275 -14.56 -3.82 26.25
C LYS A 275 -13.70 -3.55 27.47
N THR A 276 -12.53 -2.94 27.29
CA THR A 276 -11.62 -2.60 28.39
C THR A 276 -12.26 -1.56 29.32
N ILE A 277 -12.88 -0.51 28.75
CA ILE A 277 -13.59 0.52 29.52
C ILE A 277 -14.75 -0.07 30.35
N VAL A 278 -15.51 -1.01 29.78
CA VAL A 278 -16.61 -1.68 30.50
C VAL A 278 -16.07 -2.57 31.63
N GLU A 279 -15.03 -3.36 31.37
CA GLU A 279 -14.38 -4.20 32.40
C GLU A 279 -13.82 -3.35 33.57
N ASP A 280 -13.23 -2.19 33.28
CA ASP A 280 -12.72 -1.27 34.30
C ASP A 280 -13.85 -0.58 35.10
N ALA A 281 -14.99 -0.27 34.45
CA ALA A 281 -16.16 0.31 35.11
C ALA A 281 -16.88 -0.70 36.03
N ASP A 282 -17.00 -1.95 35.59
CA ASP A 282 -17.57 -3.04 36.38
C ASP A 282 -16.66 -3.38 37.60
N ALA A 283 -15.34 -3.29 37.44
CA ALA A 283 -14.39 -3.48 38.54
C ALA A 283 -14.45 -2.34 39.58
N GLY A 284 -14.62 -1.09 39.14
CA GLY A 284 -14.78 0.06 40.03
C GLY A 284 -16.07 0.02 40.86
N THR A 285 -17.17 -0.39 40.25
CA THR A 285 -18.47 -0.54 40.96
C THR A 285 -18.48 -1.71 41.95
N ALA A 286 -17.77 -2.80 41.67
CA ALA A 286 -17.60 -3.89 42.63
C ALA A 286 -16.80 -3.46 43.88
N ALA A 287 -15.73 -2.67 43.69
CA ALA A 287 -14.90 -2.18 44.79
C ALA A 287 -15.63 -1.17 45.70
N GLU A 288 -16.51 -0.32 45.14
CA GLU A 288 -17.35 0.59 45.93
C GLU A 288 -18.45 -0.13 46.72
N GLY A 289 -18.96 -1.27 46.21
CA GLY A 289 -19.94 -2.09 46.91
C GLY A 289 -19.39 -2.85 48.13
N GLU A 290 -18.10 -3.20 48.12
CA GLU A 290 -17.41 -3.81 49.27
C GLU A 290 -17.08 -2.79 50.38
N LEU A 291 -16.75 -1.55 50.02
CA LEU A 291 -16.48 -0.47 50.99
C LEU A 291 -17.75 0.10 51.67
N ALA A 292 -18.94 -0.19 51.14
CA ALA A 292 -20.21 0.27 51.71
C ALA A 292 -20.87 -0.74 52.68
N ASN A 293 -20.26 -1.92 52.86
CA ASN A 293 -20.76 -3.00 53.72
C ASN A 293 -19.92 -3.25 54.99
N ASP A 294 -18.90 -2.41 55.23
CA ASP A 294 -18.15 -2.30 56.50
C ASP A 294 -18.58 -1.03 57.26
#